data_AF-A0AAW6R2F2-F1
#
_entry.id   AF-A0AAW6R2F2-F1
#
_cell.length_a   1.000
_cell.length_b   1.000
_cell.length_c   1.000
_cell.angle_alpha   90.00
_cell.angle_beta   90.00
_cell.angle_gamma   90.00
#
_symmetry.space_group_name_H-M   'P 1'
#
loop_
_entity.id
_entity.type
_entity.pdbx_description
1 polymer ?
#
loop_
_entity_poly.entity_id
_entity_poly.type
_entity_poly.pdbx_seq_one_letter_code
_entity_poly.pdbx_strand_id
1 'polypeptide(L)'
;DAFVTELLKKMTVDEKIGQLRLISVGPDNPKEAIREMIKDGQVGAIFNTVTRQDIRAMQDQVMELSRLKIPLFFAYDVLHGQRTVFPISLGLASSFNLDAVKTVGRVSAYEAADDGLNMTWAPMVDVSRDPRWGRASEGFGEDTYLTSTMGKTMVEAMQGKSPADRYSVMTSVKHFAA
;
A
#
# COMPACT_ATOMS: atom_id res chain seq x y z
N ASP A 1 -15.24 -0.74 -16.26
CA ASP A 1 -14.68 -1.24 -17.55
C ASP A 1 -14.61 -0.18 -18.63
N ALA A 2 -15.73 0.37 -19.12
CA ALA A 2 -15.74 1.33 -20.23
C ALA A 2 -14.74 2.51 -20.08
N PHE A 3 -14.66 3.13 -18.90
CA PHE A 3 -13.72 4.23 -18.64
C PHE A 3 -12.25 3.82 -18.85
N VAL A 4 -11.83 2.70 -18.27
CA VAL A 4 -10.44 2.21 -18.37
C VAL A 4 -10.11 1.82 -19.81
N THR A 5 -11.03 1.15 -20.50
CA THR A 5 -10.86 0.79 -21.92
C THR A 5 -10.65 2.02 -22.79
N GLU A 6 -11.46 3.07 -22.60
CA GLU A 6 -11.31 4.32 -23.37
C GLU A 6 -10.05 5.09 -23.01
N LEU A 7 -9.59 5.03 -21.75
CA LEU A 7 -8.31 5.61 -21.35
C LEU A 7 -7.14 4.88 -22.02
N LEU A 8 -7.13 3.54 -21.99
CA LEU A 8 -6.08 2.70 -22.60
C LEU A 8 -5.96 2.89 -24.12
N LYS A 9 -7.06 3.23 -24.80
CA LYS A 9 -7.04 3.58 -26.24
C LYS A 9 -6.33 4.90 -26.53
N LYS A 10 -6.31 5.82 -25.57
CA LYS A 10 -5.65 7.13 -25.70
C LYS A 10 -4.16 7.06 -25.36
N MET A 11 -3.71 5.98 -24.72
CA MET A 11 -2.32 5.82 -24.26
C MET A 11 -1.40 5.29 -25.36
N THR A 12 -0.19 5.82 -25.43
CA THR A 12 0.92 5.21 -26.16
C THR A 12 1.38 3.92 -25.47
N VAL A 13 2.26 3.14 -26.13
CA VAL A 13 2.87 1.96 -25.49
C VAL A 13 3.74 2.39 -24.31
N ASP A 14 4.52 3.46 -24.46
CA ASP A 14 5.40 3.95 -23.39
C ASP A 14 4.63 4.41 -22.16
N GLU A 15 3.49 5.08 -22.33
CA GLU A 15 2.62 5.46 -21.20
C GLU A 15 2.06 4.22 -20.49
N LYS A 16 1.72 3.15 -21.24
CA LYS A 16 1.26 1.89 -20.64
C LYS A 16 2.38 1.22 -19.84
N ILE A 17 3.60 1.20 -20.38
CA ILE A 17 4.78 0.70 -19.68
C ILE A 17 5.06 1.52 -18.43
N GLY A 18 4.94 2.86 -18.52
CA GLY A 18 5.11 3.76 -17.39
C GLY A 18 4.18 3.47 -16.22
N GLN A 19 2.93 3.09 -16.50
CA GLN A 19 1.96 2.68 -15.46
C GLN A 19 2.35 1.40 -14.70
N LEU A 20 3.29 0.59 -15.22
CA LEU A 20 3.80 -0.60 -14.55
C LEU A 20 4.97 -0.29 -13.60
N ARG A 21 5.45 0.96 -13.57
CA ARG A 21 6.64 1.34 -12.80
C ARG A 21 6.26 1.86 -11.42
N LEU A 22 6.79 1.19 -10.39
CA LEU A 22 6.71 1.55 -8.97
C LEU A 22 8.12 1.92 -8.48
N ILE A 23 8.29 3.12 -7.91
CA ILE A 23 9.60 3.61 -7.44
C ILE A 23 9.48 4.37 -6.11
N SER A 24 10.60 4.58 -5.43
CA SER A 24 10.70 5.44 -4.24
C SER A 24 11.72 6.54 -4.45
N VAL A 25 11.52 7.68 -3.78
CA VAL A 25 12.55 8.73 -3.70
C VAL A 25 13.79 8.17 -3.00
N GLY A 26 14.96 8.36 -3.60
CA GLY A 26 16.22 7.89 -3.04
C GLY A 26 17.40 8.20 -3.96
N PRO A 27 18.61 7.68 -3.65
CA PRO A 27 19.79 7.90 -4.47
C PRO A 27 19.61 7.51 -5.93
N ASP A 28 18.90 6.40 -6.19
CA ASP A 28 18.64 5.89 -7.55
C ASP A 28 17.54 6.68 -8.28
N ASN A 29 16.66 7.37 -7.54
CA ASN A 29 15.57 8.18 -8.09
C ASN A 29 15.46 9.50 -7.30
N PRO A 30 16.33 10.49 -7.58
CA PRO A 30 16.23 11.82 -6.97
C PRO A 30 14.91 12.51 -7.33
N LYS A 31 14.43 13.43 -6.47
CA LYS A 31 13.13 14.13 -6.68
C LYS A 31 13.02 14.79 -8.06
N GLU A 32 14.09 15.44 -8.54
CA GLU A 32 14.10 16.08 -9.87
C GLU A 32 14.00 15.09 -11.02
N ALA A 33 14.64 13.92 -10.91
CA ALA A 33 14.54 12.87 -11.91
C ALA A 33 13.12 12.29 -11.95
N ILE A 34 12.50 12.09 -10.78
CA ILE A 34 11.11 11.64 -10.68
C ILE A 34 10.16 12.66 -11.33
N ARG A 35 10.39 13.95 -11.14
CA ARG A 35 9.58 15.01 -11.76
C ARG A 35 9.59 14.92 -13.29
N GLU A 36 10.74 14.72 -13.92
CA GLU A 36 10.81 14.51 -15.38
C GLU A 36 10.15 13.20 -15.79
N MET A 37 10.33 12.11 -15.04
CA MET A 37 9.63 10.84 -15.32
C MET A 37 8.10 10.98 -15.21
N ILE A 38 7.59 11.79 -14.27
CA ILE A 38 6.15 12.08 -14.13
C ILE A 38 5.63 12.82 -15.37
N LYS A 39 6.35 13.85 -15.81
CA LYS A 39 6.02 14.64 -17.00
C LYS A 39 5.91 13.74 -18.25
N ASP A 40 6.83 12.78 -18.38
CA ASP A 40 6.87 11.84 -19.50
C ASP A 40 5.94 10.62 -19.32
N GLY A 41 5.15 10.57 -18.23
CA GLY A 41 4.19 9.49 -17.99
C GLY A 41 4.83 8.13 -17.66
N GLN A 42 6.08 8.14 -17.16
CA GLN A 42 6.90 6.95 -16.93
C GLN A 42 6.80 6.39 -15.51
N VAL A 43 5.86 6.85 -14.69
CA VAL A 43 5.65 6.40 -13.31
C VAL A 43 4.17 6.13 -13.06
N GLY A 44 3.83 4.95 -12.57
CA GLY A 44 2.47 4.58 -12.18
C GLY A 44 2.20 4.75 -10.70
N ALA A 45 3.25 4.58 -9.87
CA ALA A 45 3.11 4.65 -8.42
C ALA A 45 4.40 5.01 -7.70
N ILE A 46 4.25 5.55 -6.49
CA ILE A 46 5.34 5.88 -5.58
C ILE A 46 5.20 5.10 -4.28
N PHE A 47 6.32 4.71 -3.69
CA PHE A 47 6.33 4.19 -2.33
C PHE A 47 7.34 4.90 -1.43
N ASN A 48 7.16 4.73 -0.11
CA ASN A 48 7.97 5.36 0.95
C ASN A 48 7.91 6.90 1.02
N THR A 49 7.02 7.54 0.25
CA THR A 49 6.66 8.95 0.44
C THR A 49 5.38 8.98 1.28
N VAL A 50 5.48 9.48 2.52
CA VAL A 50 4.47 9.20 3.57
C VAL A 50 3.86 10.43 4.24
N THR A 51 4.17 11.64 3.76
CA THR A 51 3.58 12.87 4.29
C THR A 51 2.59 13.45 3.29
N ARG A 52 1.47 14.00 3.79
CA ARG A 52 0.46 14.63 2.93
C ARG A 52 1.06 15.72 2.04
N GLN A 53 2.02 16.48 2.56
CA GLN A 53 2.66 17.57 1.82
C GLN A 53 3.47 17.06 0.64
N ASP A 54 4.34 16.06 0.84
CA ASP A 54 5.15 15.47 -0.24
C ASP A 54 4.27 14.72 -1.25
N ILE A 55 3.32 13.92 -0.78
CA ILE A 55 2.37 13.19 -1.64
C ILE A 55 1.57 14.18 -2.50
N ARG A 56 1.05 15.24 -1.89
CA ARG A 56 0.28 16.26 -2.60
C ARG A 56 1.11 16.94 -3.69
N ALA A 57 2.35 17.33 -3.36
CA ALA A 57 3.25 17.96 -4.32
C ALA A 57 3.51 17.06 -5.54
N MET A 58 3.72 15.76 -5.35
CA MET A 58 3.90 14.81 -6.46
C MET A 58 2.62 14.64 -7.28
N GLN A 59 1.46 14.56 -6.63
CA GLN A 59 0.20 14.44 -7.35
C GLN A 59 -0.13 15.71 -8.15
N ASP A 60 0.17 16.90 -7.62
CA ASP A 60 0.01 18.16 -8.35
C ASP A 60 0.91 18.19 -9.60
N GLN A 61 2.15 17.68 -9.52
CA GLN A 61 3.04 17.54 -10.69
C GLN A 61 2.44 16.67 -11.80
N VAL A 62 1.78 15.56 -11.45
CA VAL A 62 1.10 14.70 -12.43
C VAL A 62 0.01 15.47 -13.15
N MET A 63 -0.80 16.24 -12.40
CA MET A 63 -1.91 17.02 -12.95
C MET A 63 -1.42 18.17 -13.83
N GLU A 64 -0.32 18.81 -13.46
CA GLU A 64 0.26 19.94 -14.18
C GLU A 64 1.03 19.52 -15.45
N LEU A 65 1.86 18.48 -15.34
CA LEU A 65 2.90 18.19 -16.33
C LEU A 65 2.54 17.08 -17.30
N SER A 66 1.83 16.04 -16.84
CA SER A 66 1.60 14.84 -17.65
C SER A 66 0.48 15.05 -18.68
N ARG A 67 0.63 14.40 -19.84
CA ARG A 67 -0.31 14.52 -20.97
C ARG A 67 -1.73 14.07 -20.61
N LEU A 68 -1.85 12.86 -20.05
CA LEU A 68 -3.15 12.22 -19.73
C LEU A 68 -3.60 12.42 -18.27
N LYS A 69 -2.75 12.95 -17.39
CA LYS A 69 -3.09 13.25 -15.98
C LYS A 69 -3.60 12.02 -15.23
N ILE A 70 -3.01 10.85 -15.52
CA ILE A 70 -3.31 9.61 -14.82
C ILE A 70 -2.67 9.69 -13.43
N PRO A 71 -3.44 9.71 -12.34
CA PRO A 71 -2.91 9.93 -11.00
C PRO A 71 -2.02 8.78 -10.55
N LEU A 72 -1.02 9.11 -9.73
CA LEU A 72 -0.23 8.13 -9.01
C LEU A 72 -1.03 7.58 -7.82
N PHE A 73 -0.75 6.32 -7.44
CA PHE A 73 -1.05 5.83 -6.09
C PHE A 73 0.22 5.79 -5.22
N PHE A 74 0.03 5.94 -3.92
CA PHE A 74 1.11 5.99 -2.93
C PHE A 74 1.01 4.82 -1.96
N ALA A 75 2.11 4.06 -1.80
CA ALA A 75 2.16 2.85 -0.97
C ALA A 75 3.21 2.93 0.15
N TYR A 76 2.93 2.24 1.27
CA TYR A 76 3.88 2.12 2.38
C TYR A 76 3.74 0.84 3.22
N ASP A 77 4.77 0.51 4.00
CA ASP A 77 4.81 -0.64 4.92
C ASP A 77 4.06 -0.29 6.22
N VAL A 78 2.73 -0.36 6.18
CA VAL A 78 1.84 -0.11 7.33
C VAL A 78 1.43 -1.46 7.94
N LEU A 79 2.40 -2.19 8.52
CA LEU A 79 2.19 -3.57 8.97
C LEU A 79 1.38 -3.67 10.27
N HIS A 80 1.74 -2.88 11.27
CA HIS A 80 1.16 -2.92 12.61
C HIS A 80 0.99 -1.49 13.18
N GLY A 81 0.60 -0.56 12.32
CA GLY A 81 0.51 0.87 12.63
C GLY A 81 1.19 1.74 11.58
N GLN A 82 0.78 3.01 11.50
CA GLN A 82 1.39 4.03 10.65
C GLN A 82 2.21 5.00 11.52
N ARG A 83 1.52 5.87 12.26
CA ARG A 83 2.12 6.79 13.25
C ARG A 83 1.98 6.19 14.65
N THR A 84 0.79 5.70 14.97
CA THR A 84 0.53 4.92 16.18
C THR A 84 0.95 3.47 15.93
N VAL A 85 2.01 3.03 16.61
CA VAL A 85 2.57 1.69 16.44
C VAL A 85 1.98 0.73 17.48
N PHE A 86 1.34 -0.33 17.00
CA PHE A 86 0.78 -1.44 17.78
C PHE A 86 1.82 -2.57 17.96
N PRO A 87 1.54 -3.61 18.76
CA PRO A 87 2.38 -4.81 18.77
C PRO A 87 2.58 -5.36 17.35
N ILE A 88 3.77 -5.88 17.08
CA ILE A 88 4.05 -6.63 15.84
C ILE A 88 2.99 -7.72 15.61
N SER A 89 2.75 -8.12 14.36
CA SER A 89 1.68 -9.04 13.99
C SER A 89 1.66 -10.34 14.79
N LEU A 90 2.83 -10.90 15.12
CA LEU A 90 2.93 -12.11 15.95
C LEU A 90 2.44 -11.87 17.39
N GLY A 91 2.73 -10.69 17.94
CA GLY A 91 2.22 -10.25 19.24
C GLY A 91 0.71 -9.98 19.18
N LEU A 92 0.22 -9.37 18.11
CA LEU A 92 -1.21 -9.17 17.87
C LEU A 92 -1.95 -10.52 17.74
N ALA A 93 -1.33 -11.52 17.08
CA ALA A 93 -1.89 -12.85 16.95
C ALA A 93 -2.10 -13.54 18.29
N SER A 94 -1.20 -13.29 19.24
CA SER A 94 -1.27 -13.83 20.60
C SER A 94 -2.47 -13.32 21.40
N SER A 95 -3.22 -12.33 20.88
CA SER A 95 -4.49 -11.90 21.47
C SER A 95 -5.65 -12.84 21.21
N PHE A 96 -5.59 -13.65 20.13
CA PHE A 96 -6.72 -14.46 19.65
C PHE A 96 -8.03 -13.66 19.48
N ASN A 97 -7.93 -12.34 19.30
CA ASN A 97 -9.06 -11.42 19.32
C ASN A 97 -9.19 -10.68 17.98
N LEU A 98 -10.21 -11.02 17.21
CA LEU A 98 -10.46 -10.40 15.91
C LEU A 98 -10.85 -8.93 16.01
N ASP A 99 -11.47 -8.49 17.11
CA ASP A 99 -11.81 -7.08 17.29
C ASP A 99 -10.56 -6.23 17.58
N ALA A 100 -9.53 -6.81 18.21
CA ALA A 100 -8.22 -6.18 18.30
C ALA A 100 -7.58 -6.01 16.91
N VAL A 101 -7.60 -7.05 16.07
CA VAL A 101 -7.10 -6.99 14.68
C VAL A 101 -7.86 -5.94 13.87
N LYS A 102 -9.19 -5.88 13.98
CA LYS A 102 -10.01 -4.84 13.33
C LYS A 102 -9.61 -3.44 13.76
N THR A 103 -9.40 -3.24 15.07
CA THR A 103 -8.99 -1.95 15.62
C THR A 103 -7.64 -1.51 15.08
N VAL A 104 -6.65 -2.40 15.09
CA VAL A 104 -5.32 -2.14 14.52
C VAL A 104 -5.43 -1.77 13.04
N GLY A 105 -6.12 -2.60 12.24
CA GLY A 105 -6.32 -2.33 10.82
C GLY A 105 -7.03 -1.01 10.56
N ARG A 106 -8.05 -0.66 11.38
CA ARG A 106 -8.81 0.58 11.20
C ARG A 106 -8.05 1.84 11.55
N VAL A 107 -7.31 1.84 12.65
CA VAL A 107 -6.47 2.98 13.03
C VAL A 107 -5.34 3.17 12.03
N SER A 108 -4.69 2.07 11.63
CA SER A 108 -3.61 2.08 10.64
C SER A 108 -4.07 2.66 9.30
N ALA A 109 -5.20 2.20 8.77
CA ALA A 109 -5.76 2.71 7.53
C ALA A 109 -6.22 4.18 7.64
N TYR A 110 -6.80 4.57 8.78
CA TYR A 110 -7.17 5.97 9.03
C TYR A 110 -5.95 6.89 8.97
N GLU A 111 -4.89 6.56 9.72
CA GLU A 111 -3.68 7.39 9.77
C GLU A 111 -2.97 7.45 8.42
N ALA A 112 -2.82 6.31 7.75
CA ALA A 112 -2.17 6.23 6.44
C ALA A 112 -2.94 7.02 5.37
N ALA A 113 -4.26 6.86 5.30
CA ALA A 113 -5.10 7.60 4.35
C ALA A 113 -5.15 9.10 4.67
N ASP A 114 -5.15 9.48 5.95
CA ASP A 114 -5.05 10.89 6.35
C ASP A 114 -3.71 11.50 5.91
N ASP A 115 -2.63 10.74 5.98
CA ASP A 115 -1.31 11.13 5.46
C ASP A 115 -1.24 11.13 3.93
N GLY A 116 -2.25 10.59 3.23
CA GLY A 116 -2.36 10.60 1.77
C GLY A 116 -2.00 9.28 1.07
N LEU A 117 -1.67 8.22 1.82
CA LEU A 117 -1.39 6.90 1.29
C LEU A 117 -2.67 6.24 0.77
N ASN A 118 -2.56 5.50 -0.33
CA ASN A 118 -3.69 4.80 -0.95
C ASN A 118 -3.59 3.28 -0.81
N MET A 119 -2.37 2.78 -0.57
CA MET A 119 -2.08 1.36 -0.53
C MET A 119 -1.08 1.03 0.58
N THR A 120 -1.13 -0.21 1.06
CA THR A 120 -0.14 -0.74 1.98
C THR A 120 0.30 -2.15 1.59
N TRP A 121 1.55 -2.49 1.90
CA TRP A 121 2.06 -3.86 1.78
C TRP A 121 1.82 -4.64 3.07
N ALA A 122 0.54 -4.81 3.39
CA ALA A 122 0.04 -5.58 4.52
C ALA A 122 -1.32 -6.20 4.14
N PRO A 123 -1.75 -7.27 4.82
CA PRO A 123 -1.01 -8.03 5.84
C PRO A 123 0.07 -8.95 5.25
N MET A 124 1.07 -9.28 6.07
CA MET A 124 1.94 -10.43 5.84
C MET A 124 1.26 -11.66 6.46
N VAL A 125 1.05 -12.72 5.66
CA VAL A 125 0.27 -13.91 6.05
C VAL A 125 1.03 -15.21 5.84
N ASP A 126 2.36 -15.14 5.83
CA ASP A 126 3.18 -16.34 5.69
C ASP A 126 3.10 -17.17 6.97
N VAL A 127 2.77 -18.45 6.82
CA VAL A 127 2.78 -19.41 7.94
C VAL A 127 4.23 -19.75 8.26
N SER A 128 4.65 -19.50 9.49
CA SER A 128 6.03 -19.75 9.92
C SER A 128 6.09 -20.82 11.01
N ARG A 129 6.91 -21.85 10.79
CA ARG A 129 7.23 -22.92 11.76
C ARG A 129 8.71 -22.95 12.14
N ASP A 130 9.45 -21.92 11.75
CA ASP A 130 10.88 -21.81 12.02
C ASP A 130 11.17 -20.50 12.77
N PRO A 131 11.41 -20.56 14.10
CA PRO A 131 11.64 -19.36 14.90
C PRO A 131 12.95 -18.65 14.58
N ARG A 132 13.84 -19.25 13.77
CA ARG A 132 15.08 -18.60 13.31
C ARG A 132 14.81 -17.55 12.24
N TRP A 133 13.66 -17.61 11.57
CA TRP A 133 13.32 -16.68 10.52
C TRP A 133 12.84 -15.35 11.11
N GLY A 134 13.65 -14.29 10.97
CA GLY A 134 13.37 -12.98 11.59
C GLY A 134 12.03 -12.34 11.17
N ARG A 135 11.49 -12.73 10.01
CA ARG A 135 10.18 -12.24 9.52
C ARG A 135 8.98 -12.96 10.14
N ALA A 136 9.20 -13.97 10.98
CA ALA A 136 8.12 -14.57 11.77
C ALA A 136 7.39 -13.52 12.64
N SER A 137 8.07 -12.41 12.97
CA SER A 137 7.48 -11.24 13.65
C SER A 137 6.35 -10.55 12.86
N GLU A 138 6.39 -10.61 11.53
CA GLU A 138 5.46 -9.92 10.62
C GLU A 138 4.17 -10.70 10.36
N GLY A 139 4.18 -12.02 10.58
CA GLY A 139 3.04 -12.92 10.35
C GLY A 139 2.23 -13.23 11.61
N PHE A 140 1.28 -14.15 11.49
CA PHE A 140 0.34 -14.51 12.57
C PHE A 140 0.62 -15.87 13.23
N GLY A 141 1.82 -16.42 13.02
CA GLY A 141 2.29 -17.67 13.65
C GLY A 141 2.28 -18.88 12.70
N GLU A 142 2.07 -20.07 13.27
CA GLU A 142 2.24 -21.36 12.58
C GLU A 142 0.93 -22.03 12.13
N ASP A 143 -0.21 -21.53 12.61
CA ASP A 143 -1.53 -22.12 12.34
C ASP A 143 -2.20 -21.47 11.13
N THR A 144 -2.63 -22.30 10.19
CA THR A 144 -3.27 -21.86 8.95
C THR A 144 -4.62 -21.23 9.20
N TYR A 145 -5.42 -21.75 10.14
CA TYR A 145 -6.77 -21.22 10.40
C TYR A 145 -6.71 -19.83 11.03
N LEU A 146 -5.88 -19.65 12.05
CA LEU A 146 -5.65 -18.38 12.72
C LEU A 146 -5.09 -17.35 11.74
N THR A 147 -4.04 -17.71 10.99
CA THR A 147 -3.41 -16.82 10.00
C THR A 147 -4.40 -16.39 8.92
N SER A 148 -5.21 -17.31 8.39
CA SER A 148 -6.23 -16.99 7.39
C SER A 148 -7.31 -16.06 7.96
N THR A 149 -7.75 -16.32 9.18
CA THR A 149 -8.82 -15.55 9.84
C THR A 149 -8.36 -14.13 10.17
N MET A 150 -7.15 -13.99 10.72
CA MET A 150 -6.57 -12.68 11.07
C MET A 150 -6.18 -11.89 9.82
N GLY A 151 -5.58 -12.54 8.83
CA GLY A 151 -5.27 -11.92 7.54
C GLY A 151 -6.50 -11.36 6.85
N LYS A 152 -7.58 -12.16 6.75
CA LYS A 152 -8.88 -11.69 6.23
C LYS A 152 -9.41 -10.50 7.02
N THR A 153 -9.37 -10.59 8.36
CA THR A 153 -9.87 -9.54 9.25
C THR A 153 -9.09 -8.23 9.05
N MET A 154 -7.76 -8.30 8.89
CA MET A 154 -6.93 -7.13 8.61
C MET A 154 -7.27 -6.50 7.26
N VAL A 155 -7.42 -7.31 6.20
CA VAL A 155 -7.82 -6.84 4.86
C VAL A 155 -9.17 -6.12 4.90
N GLU A 156 -10.19 -6.76 5.47
CA GLU A 156 -11.54 -6.17 5.56
C GLU A 156 -11.54 -4.90 6.40
N ALA A 157 -10.77 -4.87 7.50
CA ALA A 157 -10.62 -3.68 8.31
C ALA A 157 -10.00 -2.56 7.47
N MET A 158 -8.81 -2.74 6.89
CA MET A 158 -8.11 -1.66 6.19
C MET A 158 -8.84 -1.14 4.95
N GLN A 159 -9.43 -2.04 4.15
CA GLN A 159 -10.12 -1.68 2.91
C GLN A 159 -11.53 -1.12 3.10
N GLY A 160 -12.14 -1.30 4.29
CA GLY A 160 -13.45 -0.77 4.59
C GLY A 160 -14.56 -1.31 3.67
N LYS A 161 -15.57 -0.48 3.39
CA LYS A 161 -16.73 -0.87 2.56
C LYS A 161 -16.51 -0.60 1.08
N SER A 162 -15.74 0.44 0.77
CA SER A 162 -15.42 0.83 -0.59
C SER A 162 -13.96 1.27 -0.70
N PRO A 163 -13.25 0.92 -1.79
CA PRO A 163 -11.90 1.41 -2.04
C PRO A 163 -11.86 2.93 -2.31
N ALA A 164 -13.01 3.57 -2.58
CA ALA A 164 -13.11 5.01 -2.78
C ALA A 164 -13.40 5.79 -1.47
N ASP A 165 -13.65 5.10 -0.36
CA ASP A 165 -13.88 5.77 0.92
C ASP A 165 -12.58 6.45 1.39
N ARG A 166 -12.71 7.67 1.92
CA ARG A 166 -11.58 8.53 2.30
C ARG A 166 -10.54 7.86 3.22
N TYR A 167 -10.98 6.94 4.07
CA TYR A 167 -10.13 6.27 5.06
C TYR A 167 -9.89 4.80 4.74
N SER A 168 -10.20 4.36 3.52
CA SER A 168 -9.85 3.03 3.04
C SER A 168 -8.47 3.06 2.41
N VAL A 169 -7.72 1.99 2.65
CA VAL A 169 -6.39 1.79 2.05
C VAL A 169 -6.40 0.42 1.39
N MET A 170 -5.97 0.34 0.12
CA MET A 170 -5.81 -0.92 -0.59
C MET A 170 -4.75 -1.78 0.09
N THR A 171 -5.05 -3.05 0.31
CA THR A 171 -4.10 -3.99 0.91
C THR A 171 -3.43 -4.85 -0.14
N SER A 172 -2.11 -4.98 -0.06
CA SER A 172 -1.34 -6.00 -0.78
C SER A 172 -0.92 -7.09 0.18
N VAL A 173 -1.66 -8.19 0.16
CA VAL A 173 -1.29 -9.40 0.90
C VAL A 173 0.08 -9.89 0.44
N LYS A 174 0.95 -10.27 1.38
CA LYS A 174 2.31 -10.72 1.10
C LYS A 174 2.74 -11.88 2.03
N HIS A 175 3.76 -12.66 1.70
CA HIS A 175 4.50 -12.72 0.44
C HIS A 175 4.07 -13.99 -0.28
N PHE A 176 3.30 -13.86 -1.35
CA PHE A 176 2.90 -15.05 -2.12
C PHE A 176 4.16 -15.76 -2.65
N ALA A 177 4.50 -16.99 -2.24
CA ALA A 177 3.80 -17.95 -1.37
C ALA A 177 4.83 -18.89 -0.71
N ALA A 178 4.39 -19.89 0.05
CA ALA A 178 5.16 -21.11 0.35
C ALA A 178 4.22 -22.13 1.00
#